data_AF-A0ABD0MWN4-F1
#
_entry.id   AF-A0ABD0MWN4-F1
#
_cell.length_a   1.000
_cell.length_b   1.000
_cell.length_c   1.000
_cell.angle_alpha   90.00
_cell.angle_beta   90.00
_cell.angle_gamma   90.00
#
_symmetry.space_group_name_H-M   'P 1'
#
loop_
_entity.id
_entity.type
_entity.pdbx_description
1 polymer ?
#
loop_
_entity_poly.entity_id
_entity_poly.type
_entity_poly.pdbx_seq_one_letter_code
_entity_poly.pdbx_strand_id
1 'polypeptide(L)'
;MSTSFVTPRGKLQCFTAIGQEELNKLITVSKPTTCLLDPTKLLKELLPVAQELLLNIINSLLSVGHVPKPFKLAVIKPLIKKPQLDP
;
A
#
# COMPACT_ATOMS: atom_id res chain seq x y z
N MET A 1 -27.01 -5.41 31.42
CA MET A 1 -25.68 -5.44 30.79
C MET A 1 -25.60 -4.26 29.85
N SER A 2 -24.95 -3.16 30.26
CA SER A 2 -24.90 -1.92 29.47
C SER A 2 -23.60 -1.87 28.69
N THR A 3 -23.66 -2.00 27.36
CA THR A 3 -22.49 -1.86 26.50
C THR A 3 -22.17 -0.37 26.34
N SER A 4 -21.04 0.05 26.90
CA SER A 4 -20.48 1.39 26.68
C SER A 4 -19.97 1.49 25.25
N PHE A 5 -20.64 2.30 24.43
CA PHE A 5 -20.12 2.68 23.12
C PHE A 5 -18.95 3.64 23.32
N VAL A 6 -17.75 3.22 22.92
CA VAL A 6 -16.58 4.10 22.88
C VAL A 6 -16.77 5.06 21.71
N THR A 7 -17.09 6.32 21.99
CA THR A 7 -17.14 7.37 20.98
C THR A 7 -15.74 7.55 20.38
N PRO A 8 -15.54 7.42 19.06
CA PRO A 8 -14.23 7.62 18.45
C PRO A 8 -13.73 9.03 18.74
N ARG A 9 -12.54 9.14 19.34
CA ARG A 9 -11.93 10.41 19.71
C ARG A 9 -11.41 11.11 18.44
N GLY A 10 -12.28 11.89 17.81
CA GLY A 10 -11.99 12.70 16.62
C GLY A 10 -12.32 12.02 15.29
N LYS A 11 -12.85 12.80 14.34
CA LYS A 11 -13.08 12.38 12.95
C LYS A 11 -11.95 12.92 12.08
N LEU A 12 -11.29 12.04 11.33
CA LEU A 12 -10.32 12.41 10.30
C LEU A 12 -11.06 13.18 9.19
N GLN A 13 -10.69 14.44 8.96
CA GLN A 13 -11.35 15.31 7.99
C GLN A 13 -10.66 15.27 6.62
N CYS A 14 -9.32 15.12 6.60
CA CYS A 14 -8.52 15.09 5.38
C CYS A 14 -7.23 14.31 5.59
N PHE A 15 -6.60 13.91 4.48
CA PHE A 15 -5.25 13.38 4.47
C PHE A 15 -4.27 14.47 4.01
N THR A 16 -3.06 14.46 4.56
CA THR A 16 -2.00 15.38 4.16
C THR A 16 -1.29 14.83 2.93
N ALA A 17 -1.04 15.70 1.95
CA ALA A 17 -0.20 15.36 0.80
C ALA A 17 1.23 15.02 1.25
N ILE A 18 1.91 14.15 0.50
CA ILE A 18 3.31 13.82 0.70
C ILE A 18 4.21 14.61 -0.25
N GLY A 19 5.46 14.80 0.16
CA GLY A 19 6.52 15.38 -0.66
C GLY A 19 7.39 14.31 -1.35
N GLN A 20 8.31 14.78 -2.18
CA GLN A 20 9.26 13.93 -2.90
C GLN A 20 10.16 13.09 -1.99
N GLU A 21 10.64 13.66 -0.88
CA GLU A 21 11.51 12.96 0.08
C GLU A 21 10.79 11.77 0.72
N GLU A 22 9.56 11.98 1.19
CA GLU A 22 8.72 10.93 1.78
C GLU A 22 8.39 9.85 0.76
N LEU A 23 8.10 10.22 -0.50
CA LEU A 23 7.90 9.26 -1.58
C LEU A 23 9.16 8.42 -1.82
N ASN A 24 10.33 9.05 -1.95
CA ASN A 24 11.59 8.34 -2.19
C ASN A 24 11.93 7.40 -1.05
N LYS A 25 11.72 7.84 0.20
CA LYS A 25 11.87 7.00 1.38
C LYS A 25 10.93 5.80 1.32
N LEU A 26 9.65 6.01 1.06
CA LEU A 26 8.63 4.95 0.98
C LEU A 26 9.00 3.88 -0.08
N ILE A 27 9.39 4.31 -1.28
CA ILE A 27 9.78 3.39 -2.35
C ILE A 27 11.07 2.67 -2.00
N THR A 28 12.07 3.35 -1.43
CA THR A 28 13.37 2.76 -1.09
C THR A 28 13.22 1.64 -0.04
N VAL A 29 12.45 1.87 1.02
CA VAL A 29 12.23 0.90 2.10
C VAL A 29 11.24 -0.21 1.74
N SER A 30 10.52 -0.08 0.62
CA SER A 30 9.57 -1.09 0.15
C SER A 30 10.28 -2.41 -0.13
N LYS A 31 9.80 -3.49 0.51
CA LYS A 31 10.35 -4.83 0.33
C LYS A 31 9.68 -5.50 -0.87
N PRO A 32 10.42 -6.33 -1.61
CA PRO A 32 9.80 -7.18 -2.62
C PRO A 32 8.67 -8.02 -2.01
N THR A 33 7.57 -8.17 -2.75
CA THR A 33 6.47 -9.02 -2.35
C THR A 33 6.83 -10.49 -2.56
N THR A 34 6.06 -11.41 -1.97
CA THR A 34 6.23 -12.86 -2.18
C THR A 34 5.72 -13.35 -3.55
N CYS A 35 5.28 -12.44 -4.41
CA CYS A 35 4.82 -12.74 -5.76
C CYS A 35 5.99 -12.84 -6.74
N LEU A 36 5.99 -13.86 -7.61
CA LEU A 36 6.99 -14.00 -8.68
C LEU A 36 6.98 -12.80 -9.66
N LEU A 37 5.83 -12.15 -9.83
CA LEU A 37 5.63 -11.01 -10.73
C LEU A 37 5.73 -9.66 -10.01
N ASP A 38 6.49 -9.59 -8.91
CA ASP A 38 6.62 -8.39 -8.13
C ASP A 38 7.30 -7.25 -8.93
N PRO A 39 6.61 -6.11 -9.18
CA PRO A 39 7.19 -5.00 -9.91
C PRO A 39 8.12 -4.13 -9.04
N THR A 40 8.29 -4.41 -7.75
CA THR A 40 9.02 -3.52 -6.81
C THR A 40 10.43 -3.18 -7.29
N LYS A 41 11.18 -4.13 -7.86
CA LYS A 41 12.52 -3.86 -8.40
C LYS A 41 12.47 -2.88 -9.57
N LEU A 42 11.59 -3.14 -10.54
CA LEU A 42 11.39 -2.27 -11.70
C LEU A 42 10.93 -0.87 -11.28
N LEU A 43 10.04 -0.78 -10.29
CA LEU A 43 9.57 0.49 -9.75
C LEU A 43 10.70 1.32 -9.13
N LYS A 44 11.63 0.67 -8.40
CA LYS A 44 12.82 1.34 -7.83
C LYS A 44 13.76 1.85 -8.92
N GLU A 45 13.98 1.08 -9.98
CA GLU A 45 14.83 1.47 -11.11
C GLU A 45 14.21 2.62 -11.92
N LEU A 46 12.89 2.62 -12.08
CA LEU A 46 12.15 3.65 -12.82
C LEU A 46 11.79 4.87 -11.96
N LEU A 47 12.08 4.86 -10.66
CA LEU A 47 11.73 5.93 -9.74
C LEU A 47 12.16 7.31 -10.24
N PRO A 48 13.40 7.54 -10.75
CA PRO A 48 13.81 8.86 -11.23
C PRO A 48 12.94 9.43 -12.36
N VAL A 49 12.32 8.55 -13.17
CA VAL A 49 11.46 8.93 -14.30
C VAL A 49 10.00 9.00 -13.88
N ALA A 50 9.57 8.13 -12.96
CA ALA A 50 8.18 7.99 -12.52
C ALA A 50 7.84 8.84 -11.29
N GLN A 51 8.80 9.51 -10.67
CA GLN A 51 8.65 10.17 -9.38
C GLN A 51 7.46 11.14 -9.34
N GLU A 52 7.39 12.06 -10.30
CA GLU A 52 6.35 13.08 -10.39
C GLU A 52 4.97 12.44 -10.65
N LEU A 53 4.91 11.43 -11.52
CA LEU A 53 3.69 10.69 -11.80
C LEU A 53 3.15 9.99 -10.54
N LEU A 54 4.01 9.28 -9.81
CA LEU A 54 3.65 8.57 -8.59
C LEU A 54 3.20 9.55 -7.50
N LEU A 55 3.91 10.68 -7.35
CA LEU A 55 3.56 11.72 -6.40
C LEU A 55 2.16 12.29 -6.67
N ASN A 56 1.87 12.61 -7.94
CA ASN A 56 0.59 13.13 -8.35
C ASN A 56 -0.55 12.12 -8.16
N ILE A 57 -0.32 10.85 -8.48
CA ILE A 57 -1.29 9.78 -8.21
C ILE A 57 -1.57 9.72 -6.71
N ILE A 58 -0.55 9.56 -5.86
CA ILE A 58 -0.73 9.39 -4.42
C ILE A 58 -1.43 10.60 -3.80
N ASN A 59 -0.99 11.82 -4.12
CA ASN A 59 -1.60 13.03 -3.57
C ASN A 59 -3.05 13.24 -4.06
N SER A 60 -3.37 12.83 -5.30
CA SER A 60 -4.76 12.83 -5.77
C SER A 60 -5.63 11.85 -4.98
N LEU A 61 -5.12 10.65 -4.69
CA LEU A 61 -5.84 9.65 -3.90
C LEU A 61 -6.06 10.12 -2.45
N LEU A 62 -5.06 10.77 -1.85
CA LEU A 62 -5.14 11.34 -0.50
C LEU A 62 -6.14 12.51 -0.44
N SER A 63 -6.14 13.37 -1.47
CA SER A 63 -7.07 14.50 -1.55
C SER A 63 -8.53 14.04 -1.66
N VAL A 64 -8.81 13.04 -2.52
CA VAL A 64 -10.17 12.47 -2.66
C VAL A 64 -10.53 11.56 -1.49
N GLY A 65 -9.55 11.03 -0.77
CA GLY A 65 -9.75 10.03 0.27
C GLY A 65 -10.25 8.68 -0.25
N HIS A 66 -10.03 8.40 -1.54
CA HIS A 66 -10.51 7.18 -2.20
C HIS A 66 -9.39 6.49 -2.97
N VAL A 67 -9.15 5.22 -2.67
CA VAL A 67 -8.24 4.36 -3.45
C VAL A 67 -9.06 3.48 -4.41
N PRO A 68 -8.81 3.56 -5.74
CA PRO A 68 -9.45 2.73 -6.74
C PRO A 68 -9.37 1.23 -6.45
N LYS A 69 -10.40 0.48 -6.86
CA LYS A 69 -10.47 -0.99 -6.69
C LYS A 69 -9.23 -1.74 -7.21
N PRO A 70 -8.66 -1.43 -8.39
CA PRO A 70 -7.49 -2.14 -8.90
C PRO A 70 -6.26 -2.09 -7.96
N PHE A 71 -6.07 -0.99 -7.24
CA PHE A 71 -4.96 -0.84 -6.29
C PHE A 71 -5.19 -1.56 -4.95
N LYS A 72 -6.37 -2.17 -4.75
CA LYS A 72 -6.71 -2.95 -3.56
C LYS A 72 -6.64 -4.47 -3.81
N LEU A 73 -6.30 -4.88 -5.02
CA LEU A 73 -6.24 -6.29 -5.39
C LEU A 73 -4.87 -6.87 -5.04
N ALA A 74 -4.88 -8.06 -4.44
CA ALA A 74 -3.69 -8.85 -4.20
C ALA A 74 -3.90 -10.27 -4.76
N VAL A 75 -2.91 -10.79 -5.48
CA VAL A 75 -2.93 -12.20 -5.91
C VAL A 75 -2.41 -13.04 -4.77
N ILE A 76 -3.30 -13.84 -4.17
CA ILE A 76 -2.95 -14.78 -3.09
C ILE A 76 -2.85 -16.18 -3.70
N LYS A 77 -1.66 -16.78 -3.63
CA LYS A 77 -1.48 -18.21 -3.94
C LYS A 77 -1.23 -18.96 -2.64
N PRO A 78 -2.21 -19.72 -2.13
CA PRO A 78 -2.02 -20.51 -0.93
C PRO A 78 -0.89 -21.51 -1.12
N LEU A 79 0.05 -21.56 -0.18
CA LEU A 79 1.02 -22.64 -0.10
C LEU A 79 0.33 -23.82 0.59
N ILE A 80 -0.26 -24.72 -0.21
CA ILE A 80 -0.74 -26.00 0.30
C ILE A 80 0.51 -26.78 0.73
N LYS A 81 0.59 -27.16 2.01
CA LYS A 81 1.74 -27.86 2.59
C LYS A 81 2.16 -29.03 1.68
N LYS A 82 3.45 -29.37 1.67
CA LYS A 82 3.92 -30.60 1.02
C LYS A 82 3.09 -31.78 1.56
N PRO A 83 2.68 -32.75 0.72
CA PRO A 83 1.81 -33.88 1.10
C PRO A 83 2.43 -34.86 2.12
N GLN A 84 3.52 -34.48 2.80
CA GLN A 84 4.35 -35.31 3.68
C GLN A 84 4.70 -34.60 5.01
N LEU A 85 4.00 -33.52 5.39
CA LEU A 85 4.14 -32.92 6.72
C LEU A 85 2.98 -33.47 7.57
N ASP A 86 3.31 -34.36 8.51
CA ASP A 86 2.48 -35.25 9.33
C ASP A 86 1.10 -34.72 9.82
N PRO A 87 0.15 -35.63 10.15
CA PRO A 87 -1.27 -35.35 10.46
C PRO A 87 -1.54 -34.28 11.52
#